data_AF-R4Z404-F1
#
_entry.id   AF-R4Z404-F1
#
_cell.length_a   1.000
_cell.length_b   1.000
_cell.length_c   1.000
_cell.angle_alpha   90.00
_cell.angle_beta   90.00
_cell.angle_gamma   90.00
#
_symmetry.space_group_name_H-M   'P 1'
#
loop_
_entity.id
_entity.type
_entity.pdbx_description
1 polymer ?
#
loop_
_entity_poly.entity_id
_entity_poly.type
_entity_poly.pdbx_seq_one_letter_code
_entity_poly.pdbx_strand_id
1 'polypeptide(L)' 'MATTAKTSSRAVAAAVADARLEGIELHPDAISILDQLDAGHIDSDTAGRELLARHGITAPAGHPFA' A
#
# COMPACT_ATOMS: atom_id res chain seq x y z
N MET A 1 19.67 15.95 -9.39
CA MET A 1 19.19 15.06 -8.32
C MET A 1 17.73 14.74 -8.59
N ALA A 2 17.43 13.65 -9.31
CA ALA A 2 16.07 13.25 -9.65
C ALA A 2 16.08 11.78 -10.11
N THR A 3 15.93 10.83 -9.19
CA THR A 3 15.82 9.40 -9.57
C THR A 3 14.98 8.56 -8.63
N THR A 4 14.71 8.97 -7.38
CA THR A 4 13.98 8.10 -6.43
C THR A 4 12.48 8.05 -6.73
N ALA A 5 11.81 9.19 -6.94
CA ALA A 5 10.36 9.25 -7.13
C ALA A 5 9.82 8.53 -8.39
N LYS A 6 10.66 8.28 -9.40
CA LYS A 6 10.24 7.63 -10.67
C LYS A 6 10.24 6.09 -10.58
N THR A 7 11.00 5.53 -9.63
CA THR A 7 11.11 4.08 -9.43
C THR A 7 9.99 3.56 -8.54
N SER A 8 9.67 4.33 -7.50
CA SER A 8 8.63 4.04 -6.52
C SER A 8 7.25 3.86 -7.20
N SER A 9 6.78 4.87 -7.93
CA SER A 9 5.47 4.85 -8.62
C SER A 9 5.27 3.67 -9.59
N ARG A 10 6.34 3.06 -10.09
CA ARG A 10 6.27 1.90 -10.98
C ARG A 10 5.90 0.62 -10.24
N ALA A 11 6.31 0.45 -8.98
CA ALA A 11 6.04 -0.76 -8.21
C ALA A 11 4.56 -0.88 -7.84
N VAL A 12 3.96 0.22 -7.35
CA VAL A 12 2.51 0.28 -7.04
C VAL A 12 1.70 0.07 -8.32
N ALA A 13 2.05 0.75 -9.42
CA ALA A 13 1.35 0.58 -10.69
C ALA A 13 1.43 -0.86 -11.22
N ALA A 14 2.57 -1.55 -11.05
CA ALA A 14 2.71 -2.96 -11.41
C ALA A 14 1.82 -3.85 -10.53
N ALA A 15 1.83 -3.66 -9.22
CA ALA A 15 0.97 -4.42 -8.30
C ALA A 15 -0.52 -4.23 -8.59
N VAL A 16 -0.95 -3.01 -8.95
CA VAL A 16 -2.33 -2.72 -9.37
C VAL A 16 -2.65 -3.41 -10.70
N ALA A 17 -1.72 -3.40 -11.65
CA ALA A 17 -1.90 -4.07 -12.94
C ALA A 17 -2.01 -5.59 -12.76
N ASP A 18 -1.16 -6.19 -11.94
CA ASP A 18 -1.18 -7.62 -11.63
C ASP A 18 -2.50 -8.02 -10.97
N ALA A 19 -2.99 -7.25 -9.99
CA ALA A 19 -4.30 -7.49 -9.38
C ALA A 19 -5.43 -7.45 -10.44
N ARG A 20 -5.39 -6.51 -11.37
CA ARG A 20 -6.39 -6.40 -12.46
C ARG A 20 -6.33 -7.57 -13.43
N LEU A 21 -5.14 -8.13 -13.70
CA LEU A 21 -5.00 -9.33 -14.54
C LEU A 21 -5.69 -10.54 -13.89
N GLU A 22 -5.69 -10.61 -12.56
CA GLU A 22 -6.41 -11.62 -11.77
C GLU A 22 -7.91 -11.29 -11.59
N GLY A 23 -8.41 -10.21 -12.21
CA GLY A 23 -9.80 -9.75 -12.06
C GLY A 23 -10.09 -9.11 -10.71
N ILE A 24 -9.07 -8.75 -9.93
CA ILE A 24 -9.18 -8.10 -8.62
C ILE A 24 -9.08 -6.58 -8.82
N GLU A 25 -10.11 -5.86 -8.40
CA GLU A 25 -10.09 -4.40 -8.38
C GLU A 25 -9.71 -3.89 -6.99
N LEU A 26 -8.58 -3.21 -6.89
CA LEU A 26 -8.14 -2.59 -5.64
C LEU A 26 -8.93 -1.31 -5.37
N HIS A 27 -9.37 -1.15 -4.13
CA HIS A 27 -10.06 0.06 -3.70
C HIS A 27 -9.16 1.30 -3.90
N PRO A 28 -9.67 2.45 -4.38
CA PRO A 28 -8.86 3.66 -4.61
C PRO A 28 -8.07 4.08 -3.37
N ASP A 29 -8.68 3.96 -2.20
CA ASP A 29 -8.00 4.31 -0.97
C ASP A 29 -6.85 3.35 -0.63
N ALA A 30 -6.93 2.07 -1.01
CA ALA A 30 -5.83 1.11 -0.82
C ALA A 30 -4.64 1.48 -1.72
N ILE A 31 -4.91 1.94 -2.95
CA ILE A 31 -3.90 2.49 -3.86
C ILE A 31 -3.23 3.71 -3.21
N SER A 32 -4.02 4.61 -2.59
CA SER A 32 -3.47 5.77 -1.89
C SER A 32 -2.57 5.41 -0.68
N ILE A 33 -2.85 4.31 0.02
CA ILE A 33 -1.95 3.81 1.09
C ILE A 33 -0.65 3.29 0.47
N LEU A 34 -0.75 2.50 -0.60
CA LEU A 34 0.42 1.95 -1.29
C LEU A 34 1.31 3.06 -1.85
N ASP A 35 0.72 4.13 -2.39
CA ASP A 35 1.45 5.33 -2.85
C ASP A 35 2.18 6.04 -1.69
N GLN A 36 1.56 6.13 -0.50
CA GLN A 36 2.20 6.74 0.67
C GLN A 36 3.35 5.89 1.21
N LEU A 37 3.19 4.56 1.24
CA LEU A 37 4.22 3.61 1.62
C LEU A 37 5.41 3.71 0.67
N ASP A 38 5.12 3.73 -0.62
CA ASP A 38 6.10 3.80 -1.69
C ASP A 38 6.85 5.15 -1.75
N ALA A 39 6.16 6.25 -1.42
CA ALA A 39 6.77 7.56 -1.22
C ALA A 39 7.59 7.67 0.09
N GLY A 40 7.51 6.66 0.96
CA GLY A 40 8.17 6.65 2.27
C GLY A 40 7.55 7.60 3.29
N HIS A 41 6.29 8.00 3.10
CA HIS A 41 5.54 8.81 4.05
C HIS A 41 5.05 8.00 5.25
N ILE A 42 4.82 6.71 5.04
CA ILE A 42 4.43 5.73 6.05
C ILE A 42 5.31 4.48 5.91
N ASP A 43 5.44 3.71 6.99
CA ASP A 43 6.10 2.41 6.97
C ASP A 43 5.10 1.27 6.68
N SER A 44 5.62 0.06 6.43
CA SER A 44 4.80 -1.11 6.10
C SER A 44 3.82 -1.50 7.22
N ASP A 45 4.19 -1.27 8.49
CA ASP A 45 3.32 -1.56 9.64
C ASP A 45 2.12 -0.61 9.65
N THR A 46 2.36 0.69 9.45
CA THR A 46 1.34 1.73 9.33
C THR A 46 0.41 1.45 8.15
N ALA A 47 0.96 1.15 6.97
CA ALA A 47 0.18 0.80 5.80
C ALA A 47 -0.73 -0.43 6.05
N GLY A 48 -0.20 -1.49 6.69
CA GLY A 48 -0.97 -2.68 7.05
C GLY A 48 -2.10 -2.38 8.04
N ARG A 49 -1.84 -1.56 9.06
CA ARG A 49 -2.87 -1.11 10.02
C ARG A 49 -3.97 -0.30 9.36
N GLU A 50 -3.61 0.64 8.48
CA GLU A 50 -4.59 1.46 7.78
C GLU A 50 -5.48 0.65 6.83
N LEU A 51 -4.90 -0.34 6.13
CA LEU A 51 -5.66 -1.25 5.28
C LEU A 51 -6.65 -2.08 6.12
N LEU A 52 -6.22 -2.64 7.25
CA LEU A 52 -7.08 -3.46 8.10
C LEU A 52 -8.17 -2.66 8.80
N ALA A 53 -7.85 -1.47 9.29
CA ALA A 53 -8.82 -0.59 9.96
C ALA A 53 -10.03 -0.28 9.07
N ARG A 54 -9.82 -0.19 7.75
CA ARG A 54 -10.90 0.05 6.77
C ARG A 54 -11.84 -1.13 6.59
N HIS A 55 -11.38 -2.34 6.86
CA HIS A 55 -12.21 -3.54 6.89
C HIS A 55 -12.84 -3.79 8.27
N GLY A 56 -12.76 -2.82 9.19
CA GLY A 56 -13.24 -2.96 10.57
C GLY A 56 -12.36 -3.87 11.43
N ILE A 57 -11.16 -4.21 10.95
CA ILE A 57 -10.21 -5.06 11.66
C ILE A 57 -9.22 -4.15 12.37
N THR A 58 -9.40 -3.93 13.66
CA THR A 58 -8.38 -3.30 14.51
C THR A 58 -7.36 -4.34 14.94
N ALA A 59 -6.15 -4.25 14.39
CA ALA A 59 -5.03 -5.02 14.90
C ALA A 59 -4.55 -4.44 16.24
N PRO A 60 -4.28 -5.29 17.26
CA PRO A 60 -3.73 -4.83 18.53
C PRO A 60 -2.45 -4.01 18.33
N ALA A 61 -2.27 -2.97 19.14
CA ALA A 61 -1.02 -2.23 19.18
C ALA A 61 0.12 -3.21 19.55
N GLY A 62 1.06 -3.41 18.63
CA GLY A 62 2.19 -4.34 18.82
C GLY A 62 2.08 -5.69 18.10
N HIS A 63 1.01 -5.97 17.34
CA HIS A 63 1.05 -7.11 16.41
C HIS A 63 1.98 -6.76 15.23
N PRO A 64 3.04 -7.56 14.97
CA PRO A 64 3.92 -7.31 13.82
C PRO A 64 3.19 -7.67 12.52
N PHE A 65 3.26 -6.78 11.54
CA PHE A 65 2.97 -7.11 10.14
C PHE A 65 4.28 -7.53 9.48
N ALA A 66 4.44 -8.84 9.28
CA ALA A 66 5.64 -9.44 8.68
C ALA A 66 5.60 -9.39 7.15
#